data_AF-A0A0L8HGY2-F1
#
_entry.id   AF-A0A0L8HGY2-F1
#
_cell.length_a   1.000
_cell.length_b   1.000
_cell.length_c   1.000
_cell.angle_alpha   90.00
_cell.angle_beta   90.00
_cell.angle_gamma   90.00
#
_symmetry.space_group_name_H-M   'P 1'
#
loop_
_entity.id
_entity.type
_entity.pdbx_description
1 polymer ?
#
loop_
_entity_poly.entity_id
_entity_poly.type
_entity_poly.pdbx_seq_one_letter_code
_entity_poly.pdbx_strand_id
1 'polypeptide(L)'
;MSTSQQVSDNDAWALLALKSAPSSPSKVNWNPEPEGPVLARLEGRDFEYTMRQTRIVIGRNSSKGEVNINVGHSSFISRKHLELCYEPPNFFMKCSGKNGVFVDGIFQRKGLSPLQLPKTTG
;
A
#
# COMPACT_ATOMS: atom_id res chain seq x y z
N MET A 1 13.95 62.32 32.56
CA MET A 1 12.60 62.02 32.03
C MET A 1 12.81 61.20 30.77
N SER A 2 12.67 59.88 30.87
CA SER A 2 12.97 58.96 29.76
C SER A 2 11.69 58.62 29.02
N THR A 3 11.77 58.79 27.71
CA THR A 3 10.72 58.75 26.70
C THR A 3 9.92 57.44 26.72
N SER A 4 8.63 57.52 27.00
CA SER A 4 7.68 56.46 26.66
C SER A 4 7.53 56.43 25.15
N GLN A 5 8.16 55.45 24.50
CA GLN A 5 7.95 55.16 23.09
C GLN A 5 6.48 54.72 22.92
N GLN A 6 5.67 55.56 22.28
CA GLN A 6 4.30 55.20 21.90
C GLN A 6 4.38 53.97 20.98
N VAL A 7 3.89 52.84 21.48
CA VAL A 7 3.64 51.63 20.69
C VAL A 7 2.65 52.05 19.61
N SER A 8 3.07 51.99 18.34
CA SER A 8 2.21 52.37 17.23
C SER A 8 1.11 51.31 17.10
N ASP A 9 -0.12 51.75 16.81
CA ASP A 9 -1.25 50.83 16.55
C ASP A 9 -0.93 49.79 15.48
N ASN A 10 0.08 50.05 14.64
CA ASN A 10 0.55 49.15 13.59
C ASN A 10 1.22 47.87 14.15
N ASP A 11 1.87 47.94 15.31
CA ASP A 11 2.53 46.79 15.95
C ASP A 11 1.50 45.85 16.60
N ALA A 12 0.38 46.40 17.08
CA ALA A 12 -0.72 45.62 17.61
C ALA A 12 -1.42 44.79 16.51
N TRP A 13 -1.50 45.33 15.28
CA TRP A 13 -2.02 44.61 14.12
C TRP A 13 -1.12 43.44 13.71
N ALA A 14 0.20 43.53 13.91
CA ALA A 14 1.12 42.43 13.63
C ALA A 14 0.88 41.21 14.55
N LEU A 15 0.49 41.44 15.81
CA LEU A 15 0.12 40.35 16.73
C LEU A 15 -1.26 39.76 16.43
N LEU A 16 -2.20 40.56 15.91
CA LEU A 16 -3.50 40.10 15.43
C LEU A 16 -3.40 39.33 14.09
N ALA A 17 -2.35 39.60 13.30
CA ALA A 17 -2.04 38.88 12.05
C ALA A 17 -1.42 37.50 12.27
N LEU A 18 -1.07 37.13 13.51
CA LEU A 18 -0.85 35.73 13.91
C LEU A 18 -2.20 35.01 13.95
N LYS A 19 -2.81 34.88 12.77
CA LYS A 19 -3.82 33.87 12.48
C LYS A 19 -3.20 32.55 12.92
N SER A 20 -3.85 31.89 13.87
CA SER A 20 -3.45 30.60 14.45
C SER A 20 -2.58 29.80 13.48
N ALA A 21 -1.30 29.64 13.81
CA ALA A 21 -0.46 28.65 13.14
C ALA A 21 -1.30 27.36 13.07
N PRO A 22 -1.40 26.68 11.91
CA PRO A 22 -2.09 25.40 11.89
C PRO A 22 -1.47 24.57 13.01
N SER A 23 -2.35 24.06 13.89
CA SER A 23 -1.97 23.19 15.00
C SER A 23 -0.87 22.24 14.54
N SER A 24 0.22 22.13 15.31
CA SER A 24 1.38 21.27 15.03
C SER A 24 0.99 20.11 14.11
N PRO A 25 1.65 19.92 12.95
CA PRO A 25 1.21 18.95 11.94
C PRO A 25 0.91 17.63 12.64
N SER A 26 -0.38 17.37 12.80
CA SER A 26 -0.87 16.28 13.62
C SER A 26 -0.71 15.06 12.76
N LYS A 27 0.42 14.39 12.95
CA LYS A 27 1.00 13.39 12.06
C LYS A 27 1.42 14.00 10.72
N VAL A 28 2.70 14.36 10.64
CA VAL A 28 3.46 13.93 9.45
C VAL A 28 3.26 12.41 9.42
N ASN A 29 2.26 11.94 8.65
CA ASN A 29 2.26 10.55 8.26
C ASN A 29 3.51 10.45 7.39
N TRP A 30 4.62 10.07 8.01
CA TRP A 30 5.70 9.39 7.31
C TRP A 30 4.98 8.29 6.54
N ASN A 31 4.63 8.58 5.29
CA ASN A 31 4.48 7.55 4.31
C ASN A 31 5.92 7.30 3.95
N PRO A 32 6.61 6.29 4.54
CA PRO A 32 7.73 5.75 3.83
C PRO A 32 7.10 5.30 2.51
N GLU A 33 7.29 6.11 1.47
CA GLU A 33 7.38 5.53 0.15
C GLU A 33 8.23 4.27 0.34
N PRO A 34 7.75 3.08 -0.05
CA PRO A 34 8.45 1.85 0.27
C PRO A 34 9.81 1.90 -0.43
N GLU A 35 10.82 2.45 0.25
CA GLU A 35 12.21 2.62 -0.13
C GLU A 35 12.92 1.26 0.01
N GLY A 36 12.27 0.21 -0.49
CA GLY A 36 12.79 -1.14 -0.54
C GLY A 36 13.24 -1.48 -1.96
N PRO A 37 14.23 -2.40 -2.10
CA PRO A 37 14.61 -2.93 -3.40
C PRO A 37 13.37 -3.51 -4.10
N VAL A 38 13.28 -3.29 -5.41
CA VAL A 38 12.23 -3.90 -6.23
C VAL A 38 12.48 -5.41 -6.28
N LEU A 39 11.54 -6.18 -5.74
CA LEU A 39 11.64 -7.64 -5.70
C LEU A 39 11.06 -8.27 -6.96
N ALA A 40 9.91 -7.75 -7.41
CA ALA A 40 9.23 -8.20 -8.62
C ALA A 40 8.33 -7.12 -9.19
N ARG A 41 7.96 -7.29 -10.46
CA ARG A 41 6.91 -6.51 -11.11
C ARG A 41 5.81 -7.46 -11.55
N LEU A 42 4.58 -7.16 -11.17
CA LEU A 42 3.39 -7.91 -11.52
C LEU A 42 2.63 -7.12 -12.58
N GLU A 43 2.42 -7.73 -13.73
CA GLU A 43 1.69 -7.15 -14.84
C GLU A 43 0.41 -7.96 -15.07
N GLY A 44 -0.71 -7.26 -15.09
CA GLY A 44 -2.00 -7.80 -15.48
C GLY A 44 -2.55 -7.04 -16.69
N ARG A 45 -3.74 -7.45 -17.14
CA ARG A 45 -4.40 -6.78 -18.28
C ARG A 45 -4.66 -5.29 -18.02
N ASP A 46 -5.05 -4.96 -16.78
CA ASP A 46 -5.53 -3.63 -16.40
C ASP A 46 -4.76 -3.06 -15.19
N PHE A 47 -3.62 -3.66 -14.82
CA PHE A 47 -2.81 -3.20 -13.69
C PHE A 47 -1.33 -3.51 -13.85
N GLU A 48 -0.51 -2.66 -13.27
CA GLU A 48 0.93 -2.87 -13.07
C GLU A 48 1.23 -2.63 -11.59
N TYR A 49 1.98 -3.53 -10.97
CA TYR A 49 2.31 -3.45 -9.55
C TYR A 49 3.75 -3.83 -9.27
N THR A 50 4.50 -2.90 -8.69
CA THR A 50 5.88 -3.12 -8.27
C THR A 50 5.92 -3.65 -6.84
N MET A 51 6.26 -4.94 -6.69
CA MET A 51 6.41 -5.61 -5.41
C MET A 51 7.74 -5.23 -4.76
N ARG A 52 7.66 -4.52 -3.63
CA ARG A 52 8.82 -4.16 -2.80
C ARG A 52 8.84 -4.87 -1.44
N GLN A 53 7.71 -5.46 -1.06
CA GLN A 53 7.56 -6.24 0.17
C GLN A 53 7.69 -7.73 -0.16
N THR A 54 8.26 -8.51 0.75
CA THR A 54 8.41 -9.97 0.57
C THR A 54 7.07 -10.69 0.50
N ARG A 55 5.98 -10.08 0.95
CA ARG A 55 4.66 -10.69 0.95
C ARG A 55 3.62 -9.69 0.48
N ILE A 56 2.81 -10.09 -0.50
CA ILE A 56 1.70 -9.29 -1.00
C ILE A 56 0.43 -10.13 -1.11
N VAL A 57 -0.71 -9.49 -0.91
CA VAL A 57 -2.03 -10.12 -1.00
C VAL A 57 -2.80 -9.54 -2.19
N ILE A 58 -3.33 -10.45 -3.00
CA ILE A 58 -4.13 -10.13 -4.19
C ILE A 58 -5.55 -10.61 -3.94
N GLY A 59 -6.54 -9.76 -4.24
CA GLY A 59 -7.94 -10.11 -4.04
C GLY A 59 -8.88 -8.96 -4.31
N ARG A 60 -10.01 -8.98 -3.62
CA ARG A 60 -11.04 -7.94 -3.73
C ARG A 60 -11.01 -7.03 -2.51
N ASN A 61 -10.93 -5.72 -2.74
CA ASN A 61 -11.09 -4.72 -1.68
C ASN A 61 -12.47 -4.81 -1.00
N SER A 62 -12.51 -4.58 0.31
CA SER A 62 -13.76 -4.52 1.07
C SER A 62 -13.70 -3.41 2.10
N SER A 63 -14.86 -2.98 2.59
CA SER A 63 -14.97 -1.99 3.67
C SER A 63 -14.24 -2.41 4.96
N LYS A 64 -13.87 -3.69 5.09
CA LYS A 64 -13.19 -4.26 6.27
C LYS A 64 -11.68 -4.46 6.08
N GLY A 65 -11.13 -4.15 4.90
CA GLY A 65 -9.71 -4.32 4.64
C GLY A 65 -9.37 -4.20 3.17
N GLU A 66 -8.23 -3.55 2.94
CA GLU A 66 -7.62 -3.35 1.62
C GLU A 66 -6.60 -4.46 1.32
N VAL A 67 -6.41 -4.73 0.04
CA VAL A 67 -5.37 -5.63 -0.49
C VAL A 67 -4.28 -4.84 -1.21
N ASN A 68 -3.11 -5.44 -1.39
CA ASN A 68 -2.03 -4.82 -2.16
C ASN A 68 -2.43 -4.65 -3.64
N ILE A 69 -3.10 -5.65 -4.21
CA ILE A 69 -3.58 -5.63 -5.60
C ILE A 69 -5.06 -5.99 -5.63
N ASN A 70 -5.89 -5.04 -6.06
CA ASN A 70 -7.31 -5.26 -6.25
C ASN A 70 -7.59 -5.75 -7.69
N VAL A 71 -8.00 -7.02 -7.83
CA VAL A 71 -8.22 -7.66 -9.14
C VAL A 71 -9.70 -7.72 -9.54
N GLY A 72 -10.57 -6.99 -8.83
CA GLY A 72 -11.95 -6.75 -9.26
C GLY A 72 -12.96 -6.79 -8.13
N HIS A 73 -14.22 -6.48 -8.48
CA HIS A 73 -15.32 -6.37 -7.51
C HIS A 73 -16.18 -7.65 -7.41
N SER A 74 -15.87 -8.65 -8.22
CA SER A 74 -16.63 -9.91 -8.33
C SER A 74 -16.67 -10.69 -7.02
N SER A 75 -17.83 -11.27 -6.68
CA SER A 75 -18.00 -12.18 -5.55
C SER A 75 -17.30 -13.54 -5.75
N PHE A 76 -16.88 -13.84 -6.98
CA PHE A 76 -16.03 -14.98 -7.28
C PHE A 76 -14.59 -14.78 -6.79
N ILE A 77 -14.16 -13.54 -6.61
CA ILE A 77 -12.84 -13.19 -6.10
C ILE A 77 -12.97 -13.01 -4.58
N SER A 78 -12.09 -13.68 -3.85
CA SER A 78 -12.09 -13.60 -2.38
C SER A 78 -11.34 -12.34 -1.94
N ARG A 79 -11.65 -11.84 -0.74
CA ARG A 79 -10.94 -10.67 -0.17
C ARG A 79 -9.42 -10.90 -0.10
N LYS A 80 -9.00 -12.09 0.36
CA LYS A 80 -7.62 -12.58 0.27
C LYS A 80 -7.63 -13.80 -0.63
N HIS A 81 -7.57 -13.58 -1.94
CA HIS A 81 -7.74 -14.67 -2.90
C HIS A 81 -6.43 -15.41 -3.14
N LEU A 82 -5.37 -14.63 -3.34
CA LEU A 82 -4.03 -15.12 -3.59
C LEU A 82 -3.05 -14.37 -2.69
N GLU A 83 -1.98 -15.03 -2.31
CA GLU A 83 -0.88 -14.43 -1.59
C GLU A 83 0.42 -14.85 -2.28
N LEU A 84 1.26 -13.87 -2.55
CA LEU A 84 2.58 -14.07 -3.13
C LEU A 84 3.63 -13.77 -2.07
N CYS A 85 4.53 -14.72 -1.85
CA CYS A 85 5.65 -14.65 -0.93
C CYS A 85 6.95 -14.78 -1.72
N TYR A 86 7.91 -13.93 -1.42
CA TYR A 86 9.27 -13.99 -1.92
C TYR A 86 10.17 -14.50 -0.81
N GLU A 87 10.72 -15.68 -1.01
CA GLU A 87 11.72 -16.30 -0.15
C GLU A 87 12.96 -16.51 -1.02
N PRO A 88 13.94 -15.58 -0.98
CA PRO A 88 15.06 -15.59 -1.90
C PRO A 88 15.72 -16.98 -1.99
N PRO A 89 15.93 -17.52 -3.20
CA PRO A 89 15.79 -16.91 -4.52
C PRO A 89 14.46 -17.23 -5.25
N ASN A 90 13.43 -17.67 -4.55
CA ASN A 90 12.22 -18.24 -5.14
C ASN A 90 10.95 -17.46 -4.75
N PHE A 91 9.95 -17.51 -5.63
CA PHE A 91 8.60 -17.01 -5.34
C PHE A 91 7.66 -18.17 -5.04
N PHE A 92 6.81 -17.99 -4.04
CA PHE A 92 5.80 -18.94 -3.61
C PHE A 92 4.43 -18.29 -3.65
N MET A 93 3.44 -19.03 -4.15
CA MET A 93 2.09 -18.57 -4.33
C MET A 93 1.13 -19.44 -3.53
N LYS A 94 0.32 -18.83 -2.67
CA LYS A 94 -0.67 -19.53 -1.85
C LYS A 94 -2.09 -19.14 -2.25
N CYS A 95 -2.88 -20.14 -2.66
CA CYS A 95 -4.29 -19.95 -2.94
C CYS A 95 -5.12 -20.03 -1.64
N SER A 96 -5.75 -18.91 -1.27
CA SER A 96 -6.69 -18.83 -0.14
C SER A 96 -8.16 -18.67 -0.59
N GLY A 97 -8.36 -18.43 -1.89
CA GLY A 97 -9.67 -18.24 -2.51
C GLY A 97 -10.51 -19.50 -2.54
N LYS A 98 -11.81 -19.36 -2.23
CA LYS A 98 -12.76 -20.49 -2.24
C LYS A 98 -12.91 -21.16 -3.62
N ASN A 99 -12.75 -20.39 -4.68
CA ASN A 99 -12.94 -20.84 -6.06
C ASN A 99 -11.66 -21.35 -6.71
N GLY A 100 -10.52 -21.32 -6.00
CA GLY A 100 -9.23 -21.65 -6.57
C GLY A 100 -8.70 -20.62 -7.57
N VAL A 101 -7.52 -20.89 -8.11
CA VAL A 101 -6.86 -20.11 -9.18
C VAL A 101 -6.27 -21.05 -10.22
N PHE A 102 -6.09 -20.59 -11.45
CA PHE A 102 -5.36 -21.32 -12.48
C PHE A 102 -3.95 -20.75 -12.61
N VAL A 103 -2.94 -21.61 -12.59
CA VAL A 103 -1.52 -21.26 -12.82
C VAL A 103 -1.03 -22.12 -13.98
N ASP A 104 -0.61 -21.49 -15.08
CA ASP A 104 -0.16 -22.19 -16.29
C ASP A 104 -1.14 -23.28 -16.77
N GLY A 105 -2.45 -23.00 -16.65
CA GLY A 105 -3.52 -23.94 -17.00
C GLY A 105 -3.86 -24.98 -15.93
N ILE A 106 -3.08 -25.08 -14.84
CA ILE A 106 -3.31 -26.03 -13.75
C ILE A 106 -4.18 -25.40 -12.66
N PHE A 107 -5.27 -26.07 -12.29
CA PHE A 107 -6.17 -25.61 -11.23
C PHE A 107 -5.59 -25.86 -9.83
N GLN A 108 -5.46 -24.78 -9.06
CA GLN A 108 -4.99 -24.79 -7.68
C GLN A 108 -6.14 -24.46 -6.72
N ARG A 109 -6.44 -25.40 -5.82
CA ARG A 109 -7.50 -25.26 -4.80
C ARG A 109 -6.95 -24.69 -3.49
N LYS A 110 -7.83 -24.09 -2.69
CA LYS A 110 -7.53 -23.68 -1.31
C LYS A 110 -6.99 -24.84 -0.48
N GLY A 111 -5.97 -24.56 0.33
CA GLY A 111 -5.44 -25.48 1.34
C GLY A 111 -4.32 -26.39 0.84
N LEU A 112 -3.95 -26.29 -0.44
CA LEU A 112 -2.71 -26.87 -0.94
C LEU A 112 -1.51 -26.13 -0.35
N SER A 113 -0.37 -26.83 -0.31
CA SER A 113 0.92 -26.22 0.02
C SER A 113 1.22 -25.05 -0.92
N PRO A 114 1.94 -24.00 -0.47
CA PRO A 114 2.35 -22.92 -1.35
C PRO A 114 3.04 -23.46 -2.61
N LEU A 115 2.54 -23.06 -3.78
CA LEU A 115 3.10 -23.44 -5.06
C LEU A 115 4.35 -22.60 -5.32
N GLN A 116 5.50 -23.24 -5.53
CA GLN A 116 6.68 -22.53 -6.01
C GLN A 116 6.45 -22.11 -7.47
N LEU A 117 6.54 -20.82 -7.75
CA LEU A 117 6.43 -20.30 -9.11
C LEU A 117 7.71 -20.60 -9.90
N PRO A 118 7.60 -20.97 -11.18
CA PRO A 118 8.76 -21.18 -12.03
C PRO A 118 9.53 -19.87 -12.21
N LYS A 119 10.86 -19.99 -12.27
CA LYS A 119 11.74 -18.89 -12.71
C LYS A 119 11.69 -18.89 -14.24
N THR A 120 10.64 -18.34 -14.82
CA THR A 120 10.55 -18.28 -16.28
C THR A 120 11.55 -17.22 -16.77
N THR A 121 12.71 -17.67 -17.25
CA THR A 121 13.60 -16.90 -18.11
C THR A 121 12.97 -16.89 -19.50
N GLY A 122 11.97 -16.03 -19.69
CA GLY A 122 11.42 -15.72 -21.02
C GLY A 122 12.28 -14.68 -21.71
#